data_AF-A0A842KIH4-F1
#
_entry.id   AF-A0A842KIH4-F1
#
_cell.length_a   1.000
_cell.length_b   1.000
_cell.length_c   1.000
_cell.angle_alpha   90.00
_cell.angle_beta   90.00
_cell.angle_gamma   90.00
#
_symmetry.space_group_name_H-M   'P 1'
#
loop_
_entity.id
_entity.type
_entity.pdbx_description
1 polymer ?
#
loop_
_entity_poly.entity_id
_entity_poly.type
_entity_poly.pdbx_seq_one_letter_code
_entity_poly.pdbx_strand_id
1 'polypeptide(L)'
;MGKKGLLAVVTIAIVYFVWLILWAFLEFFTDLNLPISLKVWSIIGIFLYIALILIEILFMIEREKKEEIPKKIKKVVCGYCKTKFDISDTGERPLNYICPNCGNEGALKGKTLKGISIFIECSNCGKEAEIFYSGERPFEYVCPHCHAKGIIND
;
A
#
# COMPACT_ATOMS: atom_id res chain seq x y z
N MET A 1 -2.00 5.34 -15.72
CA MET A 1 -3.30 5.25 -16.44
C MET A 1 -3.95 3.87 -16.20
N GLY A 2 -5.15 3.81 -15.60
CA GLY A 2 -5.90 2.55 -15.52
C GLY A 2 -6.66 2.30 -16.82
N LYS A 3 -6.76 1.04 -17.30
CA LYS A 3 -7.46 0.69 -18.55
C LYS A 3 -8.87 1.31 -18.65
N LYS A 4 -9.56 1.48 -17.51
CA LYS A 4 -10.91 2.05 -17.43
C LYS A 4 -10.97 3.57 -17.67
N GLY A 5 -9.94 4.33 -17.26
CA GLY A 5 -9.92 5.79 -17.42
C GLY A 5 -9.71 6.20 -18.87
N LEU A 6 -8.71 5.60 -19.52
CA LEU A 6 -8.48 5.79 -20.95
C LEU A 6 -9.72 5.41 -21.77
N LEU A 7 -10.35 4.28 -21.43
CA LEU A 7 -11.55 3.82 -22.12
C LEU A 7 -12.68 4.87 -22.02
N ALA A 8 -12.86 5.49 -20.85
CA ALA A 8 -13.89 6.52 -20.65
C ALA A 8 -13.61 7.77 -21.50
N VAL A 9 -12.38 8.29 -21.50
CA VAL A 9 -12.00 9.46 -22.31
C VAL A 9 -12.19 9.19 -23.80
N VAL A 10 -11.73 8.02 -24.28
CA VAL A 10 -11.91 7.62 -25.68
C VAL A 10 -13.39 7.50 -26.04
N THR A 11 -14.21 6.93 -25.15
CA THR A 11 -15.66 6.79 -25.38
C THR A 11 -16.33 8.16 -25.47
N ILE A 12 -16.02 9.07 -24.55
CA ILE A 12 -16.55 10.46 -24.55
C ILE A 12 -16.13 11.18 -25.84
N ALA A 13 -14.87 11.06 -26.25
CA ALA A 13 -14.37 11.67 -27.49
C ALA A 13 -15.10 11.14 -28.73
N ILE A 14 -15.35 9.83 -28.83
CA ILE A 14 -16.09 9.23 -29.94
C ILE A 14 -17.53 9.73 -29.97
N VAL A 15 -18.23 9.73 -28.83
CA VAL A 15 -19.63 10.21 -28.74
C VAL A 15 -19.71 11.67 -29.16
N TYR A 16 -18.78 12.50 -28.69
CA TYR A 16 -18.73 13.92 -29.05
C TYR A 16 -18.43 14.12 -30.55
N PHE A 17 -17.55 13.30 -31.13
CA PHE A 17 -17.27 13.33 -32.55
C PHE A 17 -18.49 12.97 -33.40
N VAL A 18 -19.23 11.93 -33.01
CA VAL A 18 -20.49 11.55 -33.68
C VAL A 18 -21.52 12.69 -33.58
N TRP A 19 -21.60 13.36 -32.42
CA TRP A 19 -22.45 14.53 -32.25
C TRP A 19 -22.09 15.67 -33.22
N LEU A 20 -20.79 15.96 -33.40
CA LEU A 20 -20.34 16.97 -34.36
C LEU A 20 -20.72 16.61 -35.80
N ILE A 21 -20.62 15.33 -36.19
CA ILE A 21 -21.05 14.86 -37.53
C ILE A 21 -22.55 15.08 -37.72
N LEU A 22 -23.37 14.71 -36.73
CA LEU A 22 -24.81 14.92 -36.79
C LEU A 22 -25.15 16.41 -36.88
N TRP A 23 -24.48 17.25 -36.10
CA TRP A 23 -24.68 18.70 -36.13
C TRP A 23 -24.28 19.30 -37.47
N ALA A 24 -23.14 18.88 -38.03
CA ALA A 24 -22.69 19.30 -39.34
C ALA A 24 -23.67 18.88 -40.45
N PHE A 25 -24.24 17.68 -40.35
CA PHE A 25 -25.27 17.21 -41.29
C PHE A 25 -26.52 18.09 -41.22
N LEU A 26 -27.03 18.39 -40.02
CA LEU A 26 -28.19 19.27 -39.85
C LEU A 26 -27.91 20.67 -40.38
N GLU A 27 -26.76 21.26 -40.04
CA GLU A 27 -26.41 22.62 -40.49
C GLU A 27 -26.22 22.72 -42.02
N PHE A 28 -25.78 21.64 -42.68
CA PHE A 28 -25.50 21.66 -44.11
C PHE A 28 -26.67 21.21 -44.99
N PHE A 29 -27.45 20.23 -44.55
CA PHE A 29 -28.50 19.60 -45.37
C PHE A 29 -29.92 20.06 -45.01
N THR A 30 -30.09 20.85 -43.94
CA THR A 30 -31.41 21.34 -43.53
C THR A 30 -31.40 22.85 -43.34
N ASP A 31 -32.48 23.52 -43.74
CA ASP A 31 -32.69 24.96 -43.48
C ASP A 31 -33.13 25.23 -42.02
N LEU A 32 -32.71 24.38 -41.08
CA LEU A 32 -32.97 24.61 -39.67
C LEU A 32 -32.12 25.81 -39.21
N ASN A 33 -32.78 26.84 -38.67
CA ASN A 33 -32.12 27.92 -37.95
C ASN A 33 -31.57 27.38 -36.63
N LEU A 34 -30.40 26.73 -36.69
CA LEU A 34 -29.73 26.20 -35.52
C LEU A 34 -29.21 27.34 -34.63
N PRO A 35 -29.35 27.25 -33.30
CA PRO A 35 -28.97 28.33 -32.38
C PRO A 35 -27.45 28.50 -32.23
N ILE A 36 -26.68 27.46 -32.55
CA ILE A 36 -25.22 27.42 -32.36
C ILE A 36 -24.60 26.79 -33.61
N SER A 37 -23.61 27.45 -34.20
CA SER A 37 -22.89 26.94 -35.38
C SER A 37 -21.90 25.83 -35.02
N LEU A 38 -21.59 24.97 -35.99
CA LEU A 38 -20.58 23.92 -35.87
C LEU A 38 -19.22 24.45 -35.45
N LYS A 39 -18.87 25.68 -35.88
CA LYS A 39 -17.63 26.35 -35.46
C LYS A 39 -17.57 26.54 -33.94
N VAL A 40 -18.67 27.00 -33.35
CA VAL A 40 -18.75 27.23 -31.90
C VAL A 40 -18.70 25.90 -31.15
N TRP A 41 -19.43 24.89 -31.62
CA TRP A 41 -19.34 23.53 -31.07
C TRP A 41 -17.90 22.99 -31.13
N SER A 42 -17.20 23.14 -32.25
CA SER A 42 -15.82 22.68 -32.39
C SER A 42 -14.89 23.33 -31.36
N ILE A 43 -15.05 24.64 -31.10
CA ILE A 43 -14.29 25.37 -30.08
C ILE A 43 -14.60 24.81 -28.68
N ILE A 44 -15.87 24.60 -28.34
CA ILE A 44 -16.30 24.00 -27.07
C ILE A 44 -15.64 22.62 -26.89
N GLY A 45 -15.61 21.82 -27.95
CA GLY A 45 -14.99 20.49 -27.95
C GLY A 45 -13.51 20.51 -27.60
N ILE A 46 -12.76 21.47 -28.16
CA ILE A 46 -11.33 21.63 -27.86
C ILE A 46 -11.12 21.93 -26.37
N PHE A 47 -11.90 22.86 -25.81
CA PHE A 47 -11.80 23.19 -24.39
C PHE A 47 -12.18 22.01 -23.48
N LEU A 48 -13.25 21.27 -23.82
CA LEU A 48 -13.65 20.08 -23.08
C LEU A 48 -12.55 19.00 -23.12
N TYR A 49 -11.92 18.80 -24.28
CA TYR A 49 -10.85 17.83 -24.42
C TYR A 49 -9.61 18.20 -23.61
N ILE A 50 -9.19 19.47 -23.64
CA ILE A 50 -8.10 19.98 -22.81
C ILE A 50 -8.43 19.79 -21.32
N ALA A 51 -9.66 20.10 -20.89
CA ALA A 51 -10.07 19.92 -19.50
C ALA A 51 -10.00 18.45 -19.06
N LEU A 52 -10.43 17.51 -19.92
CA LEU A 52 -10.31 16.07 -19.64
C LEU A 52 -8.85 15.64 -19.46
N ILE A 53 -7.95 16.09 -20.34
CA ILE A 53 -6.51 15.82 -20.20
C ILE A 53 -5.95 16.39 -18.90
N LEU A 54 -6.31 17.63 -18.55
CA LEU A 54 -5.86 18.26 -17.30
C LEU A 54 -6.34 17.49 -16.06
N ILE A 55 -7.60 17.05 -16.06
CA ILE A 55 -8.15 16.20 -15.00
C ILE A 55 -7.33 14.90 -14.88
N GLU A 56 -7.01 14.25 -16.00
CA GLU A 56 -6.17 13.05 -15.99
C GLU A 56 -4.76 13.29 -15.42
N ILE A 57 -4.13 14.41 -15.79
CA ILE A 57 -2.81 14.80 -15.27
C ILE A 57 -2.88 14.98 -13.75
N LEU A 58 -3.90 15.67 -13.24
CA LEU A 58 -4.11 15.85 -11.80
C LEU A 58 -4.29 14.52 -11.07
N PHE A 59 -5.09 13.61 -11.65
CA PHE A 59 -5.28 12.26 -11.09
C PHE A 59 -4.00 11.41 -11.09
N MET A 60 -3.13 11.56 -12.10
CA MET A 60 -1.85 10.85 -12.14
C MET A 60 -0.91 11.33 -11.04
N ILE A 61 -0.82 12.65 -10.83
CA ILE A 61 -0.02 13.25 -9.75
C ILE A 61 -0.49 12.75 -8.38
N GLU A 62 -1.82 12.70 -8.15
CA GLU A 62 -2.34 12.21 -6.88
C GLU A 62 -2.08 10.71 -6.66
N ARG A 63 -2.05 9.91 -7.74
CA ARG A 63 -1.69 8.49 -7.65
C ARG A 63 -0.24 8.27 -7.26
N GLU A 64 0.69 9.02 -7.86
CA GLU A 64 2.12 8.93 -7.50
C GLU A 64 2.33 9.28 -6.03
N LYS A 65 1.59 10.27 -5.52
CA LYS A 65 1.63 10.63 -4.09
C LYS A 65 1.09 9.51 -3.17
N LYS A 66 0.18 8.66 -3.64
CA LYS A 66 -0.37 7.54 -2.84
C LYS A 66 0.46 6.27 -2.90
N GLU A 67 1.37 6.13 -3.87
CA GLU A 67 2.38 5.07 -3.91
C GLU A 67 3.54 5.39 -2.95
N GLU A 68 3.22 5.71 -1.69
CA GLU A 68 4.20 5.85 -0.63
C GLU A 68 4.72 4.47 -0.20
N ILE A 69 6.03 4.29 -0.40
CA ILE A 69 6.96 3.27 0.11
C ILE A 69 6.30 1.96 0.56
N PRO A 70 6.49 0.83 -0.15
CA PRO A 70 6.05 -0.46 0.37
C PRO A 70 6.68 -0.67 1.74
N LYS A 71 5.85 -0.66 2.80
CA LYS A 71 6.26 -0.96 4.17
C LYS A 71 6.94 -2.33 4.14
N LYS A 72 8.27 -2.33 4.14
CA LYS A 72 9.03 -3.57 4.05
C LYS A 72 8.84 -4.28 5.39
N ILE A 73 8.15 -5.41 5.37
CA ILE A 73 7.94 -6.22 6.56
C ILE A 73 9.31 -6.81 6.96
N LYS A 74 9.76 -6.50 8.17
CA LYS A 74 10.99 -7.06 8.75
C LYS A 74 10.62 -7.95 9.93
N LYS A 75 11.12 -9.19 9.89
CA LYS A 75 11.12 -10.10 11.04
C LYS A 75 12.15 -9.62 12.07
N VAL A 76 11.70 -9.43 13.29
CA VAL A 76 12.52 -9.01 14.42
C VAL A 76 12.37 -9.95 15.60
N VAL A 77 13.41 -10.01 16.42
CA VAL A 77 13.42 -10.79 17.66
C VAL A 77 13.51 -9.80 18.82
N CYS A 78 12.60 -9.91 19.80
CA CYS A 78 12.71 -9.12 21.02
C CYS A 78 13.96 -9.54 21.81
N GLY A 79 14.78 -8.57 22.22
CA GLY A 79 15.96 -8.84 23.05
C GLY A 79 15.62 -9.44 24.42
N TYR A 80 14.43 -9.12 24.95
CA TYR A 80 13.97 -9.52 26.29
C TYR A 80 13.24 -10.86 26.30
N CYS A 81 12.11 -10.99 25.59
CA CYS A 81 11.30 -12.21 25.62
C CYS A 81 11.62 -13.22 24.51
N LYS A 82 12.55 -12.89 23.60
CA LYS A 82 12.97 -13.72 22.46
C LYS A 82 11.86 -14.06 21.45
N THR A 83 10.69 -13.44 21.57
CA THR A 83 9.58 -13.59 20.62
C THR A 83 9.94 -12.99 19.26
N LYS A 84 9.59 -13.72 18.20
CA LYS A 84 9.65 -13.27 16.81
C LYS A 84 8.36 -12.58 16.41
N PHE A 85 8.47 -11.44 15.75
CA PHE A 85 7.32 -10.73 15.21
C PHE A 85 7.72 -9.88 14.00
N ASP A 86 6.72 -9.48 13.24
CA ASP A 86 6.87 -8.65 12.06
C ASP A 86 6.66 -7.18 12.42
N ILE A 87 7.52 -6.31 11.90
CA ILE A 87 7.34 -4.86 11.97
C ILE A 87 7.36 -4.25 10.58
N SER A 88 6.63 -3.15 10.43
CA SER A 88 6.67 -2.32 9.23
C SER A 88 7.87 -1.39 9.29
N ASP A 89 8.77 -1.47 8.30
CA ASP A 89 9.85 -0.48 8.16
C ASP A 89 9.30 0.83 7.60
N THR A 90 9.26 1.87 8.43
CA THR A 90 8.80 3.22 8.06
C THR A 90 9.87 4.04 7.32
N GLY A 91 11.10 3.54 7.19
CA GLY A 91 12.23 4.26 6.62
C GLY A 91 12.98 5.16 7.62
N GLU A 92 12.38 5.48 8.77
CA GLU A 92 13.01 6.27 9.83
C GLU A 92 14.00 5.43 10.66
N ARG A 93 15.05 6.06 11.18
CA ARG A 93 16.10 5.41 11.98
C ARG A 93 16.43 6.24 13.24
N PRO A 94 16.59 5.61 14.42
CA PRO A 94 16.43 4.18 14.69
C PRO A 94 14.97 3.72 14.55
N LEU A 95 14.76 2.49 14.04
CA LEU A 95 13.41 1.94 13.89
C LEU A 95 12.95 1.40 15.26
N ASN A 96 12.17 2.22 15.96
CA ASN A 96 11.63 1.91 17.28
C ASN A 96 10.42 0.97 17.16
N TYR A 97 10.29 0.05 18.11
CA TYR A 97 9.19 -0.89 18.18
C TYR A 97 8.82 -1.19 19.64
N ILE A 98 7.56 -1.56 19.86
CA ILE A 98 7.08 -2.13 21.13
C ILE A 98 6.85 -3.61 20.90
N CYS A 99 7.41 -4.47 21.74
CA CYS A 99 7.21 -5.91 21.60
C CYS A 99 5.74 -6.26 21.91
N PRO A 100 5.00 -6.93 20.99
CA PRO A 100 3.60 -7.29 21.22
C PRO A 100 3.41 -8.34 22.31
N ASN A 101 4.48 -9.05 22.70
CA ASN A 101 4.43 -10.06 23.76
C ASN A 101 4.69 -9.46 25.15
N CYS A 102 5.84 -8.79 25.34
CA CYS A 102 6.24 -8.32 26.68
C CYS A 102 6.06 -6.82 26.93
N GLY A 103 5.64 -6.04 25.93
CA GLY A 103 5.46 -4.59 26.04
C GLY A 103 6.75 -3.78 26.13
N ASN A 104 7.93 -4.40 26.14
CA ASN A 104 9.19 -3.67 26.18
C ASN A 104 9.45 -2.93 24.87
N GLU A 105 9.91 -1.69 25.01
CA GLU A 105 10.43 -0.89 23.91
C GLU A 105 11.79 -1.39 23.45
N GLY A 106 12.02 -1.37 22.14
CA GLY A 106 13.28 -1.73 21.52
C GLY A 106 13.55 -0.89 20.28
N ALA A 107 14.82 -0.81 19.91
CA ALA A 107 15.26 -0.12 18.70
C ALA A 107 16.07 -1.07 17.84
N LEU A 108 15.71 -1.21 16.56
CA LEU A 108 16.48 -1.99 15.60
C LEU A 108 17.77 -1.26 15.21
N LYS A 109 18.90 -1.86 15.58
CA LYS A 109 20.25 -1.36 15.24
C LYS A 109 20.88 -2.03 14.02
N GLY A 110 20.10 -2.74 13.20
CA GLY A 110 20.57 -3.37 11.96
C GLY A 110 21.48 -4.61 12.15
N LYS A 111 21.55 -5.18 13.35
CA LYS A 111 22.29 -6.43 13.59
C LYS A 111 21.46 -7.65 13.21
N THR A 112 21.99 -8.51 12.35
CA THR A 112 21.47 -9.85 12.09
C THR A 112 21.89 -10.79 13.21
N LEU A 113 20.91 -11.41 13.88
CA LEU A 113 21.18 -12.44 14.88
C LEU A 113 21.29 -13.80 14.19
N LYS A 114 22.32 -14.57 14.54
CA LYS A 114 22.44 -16.00 14.17
C LYS A 114 21.75 -16.83 15.24
N GLY A 115 20.97 -17.82 14.82
CA GLY A 115 20.22 -18.68 15.72
C GLY A 115 19.15 -19.48 14.99
N ILE A 116 18.47 -20.36 15.70
CA ILE A 116 17.41 -21.24 15.18
C ILE A 116 16.08 -20.93 15.84
N SER A 117 14.98 -21.26 15.16
CA SER A 117 13.67 -21.37 15.82
C SER A 117 13.59 -22.71 16.52
N ILE A 118 13.23 -22.71 17.79
CA ILE A 118 12.87 -23.92 18.53
C ILE A 118 11.42 -23.83 18.99
N PHE A 119 10.73 -24.97 19.00
CA PHE A 119 9.43 -25.10 19.65
C PHE A 119 9.66 -25.64 21.06
N ILE A 120 9.06 -24.96 22.03
CA ILE A 120 9.16 -25.32 23.43
C ILE A 120 7.78 -25.32 24.06
N GLU A 121 7.50 -26.41 24.77
CA GLU A 121 6.30 -26.55 25.58
C GLU A 121 6.49 -25.83 26.91
N CYS A 122 5.59 -24.90 27.21
CA CYS A 122 5.67 -24.15 28.46
C CYS A 122 5.20 -25.00 29.65
N SER A 123 6.06 -25.20 30.65
CA SER A 123 5.72 -25.95 31.87
C SER A 123 4.57 -25.34 32.69
N ASN A 124 4.24 -24.06 32.47
CA ASN A 124 3.15 -23.38 33.19
C ASN A 124 1.78 -23.50 32.49
N CYS A 125 1.73 -23.43 31.16
CA CYS A 125 0.46 -23.44 30.43
C CYS A 125 0.27 -24.61 29.45
N GLY A 126 1.27 -25.50 29.31
CA GLY A 126 1.24 -26.66 28.43
C GLY A 126 1.16 -26.34 26.94
N LYS A 127 1.27 -25.06 26.55
CA LYS A 127 1.24 -24.65 25.15
C LYS A 127 2.64 -24.65 24.57
N GLU A 128 2.75 -25.17 23.37
CA GLU A 128 3.94 -25.04 22.54
C GLU A 128 4.05 -23.62 21.97
N ALA A 129 5.26 -23.06 22.02
CA ALA A 129 5.56 -21.76 21.45
C ALA A 129 6.85 -21.78 20.65
N GLU A 130 6.88 -21.07 19.53
CA GLU A 130 8.09 -20.84 18.75
C GLU A 130 8.92 -19.71 19.37
N ILE A 131 10.17 -19.99 19.73
CA ILE A 131 11.09 -19.01 20.32
C ILE A 131 12.44 -19.02 19.56
N PHE A 132 13.08 -17.85 19.45
CA PHE A 132 14.41 -17.74 18.87
C PHE A 132 15.50 -18.14 19.86
N TYR A 133 16.29 -19.16 19.50
CA TYR A 133 17.44 -19.62 20.26
C TYR A 133 18.75 -19.16 19.59
N SER A 134 19.56 -18.38 20.31
CA SER A 134 20.84 -17.85 19.81
C SER A 134 22.00 -18.85 19.89
N GLY A 135 21.82 -20.01 20.55
CA GLY A 135 22.89 -21.00 20.76
C GLY A 135 23.64 -20.87 22.09
N GLU A 136 23.37 -19.82 22.87
CA GLU A 136 23.99 -19.60 24.19
C GLU A 136 23.16 -20.24 25.31
N ARG A 137 23.82 -20.81 26.32
CA ARG A 137 23.20 -21.40 27.52
C ARG A 137 23.78 -20.79 28.79
N PRO A 138 23.00 -20.69 29.89
CA PRO A 138 21.58 -21.05 30.00
C PRO A 138 20.68 -20.12 29.17
N PHE A 139 19.63 -20.68 28.57
CA PHE A 139 18.72 -19.95 27.70
C PHE A 139 17.45 -19.55 28.42
N GLU A 140 17.30 -18.25 28.66
CA GLU A 140 16.10 -17.67 29.27
C GLU A 140 15.10 -17.24 28.19
N TYR A 141 13.83 -17.56 28.42
CA TYR A 141 12.72 -17.16 27.55
C TYR A 141 11.47 -16.78 28.36
N VAL A 142 10.53 -16.11 27.69
CA VAL A 142 9.21 -15.79 28.26
C VAL A 142 8.14 -16.40 27.35
N CYS A 143 7.26 -17.23 27.92
CA CYS A 143 6.20 -17.89 27.18
C CYS A 143 5.26 -16.85 26.54
N PRO A 144 5.03 -16.87 25.20
CA PRO A 144 4.11 -15.96 24.52
C PRO A 144 2.64 -16.09 24.92
N HIS A 145 2.26 -17.19 25.57
CA HIS A 145 0.86 -17.46 25.92
C HIS A 145 0.49 -17.10 27.35
N CYS A 146 1.42 -17.29 28.30
CA CYS A 146 1.15 -17.06 29.73
C CYS A 146 2.16 -16.13 30.41
N HIS A 147 3.15 -15.63 29.66
CA HIS A 147 4.21 -14.74 30.12
C HIS A 147 5.06 -15.29 31.29
N ALA A 148 4.98 -16.59 31.58
CA ALA A 148 5.86 -17.25 32.53
C ALA A 148 7.31 -17.27 32.01
N LYS A 149 8.27 -17.06 32.91
CA LYS A 149 9.70 -17.20 32.61
C LYS A 149 10.09 -18.67 32.59
N GLY A 150 10.83 -19.08 31.57
CA GLY A 150 11.42 -20.41 31.46
C GLY A 150 12.93 -20.32 31.27
N ILE A 151 13.64 -21.36 31.72
CA ILE A 151 15.10 -21.48 31.60
C ILE A 151 15.40 -22.87 31.03
N ILE A 152 16.22 -22.93 29.99
CA ILE A 152 16.75 -24.17 29.40
C ILE A 152 18.24 -24.23 29.71
N ASN A 153 18.64 -25.21 30.52
CA ASN A 153 20.02 -25.38 30.95
C ASN A 153 20.83 -26.34 30.05
N ASP A 154 20.16 -27.27 29.34
CA ASP A 154 20.77 -28.41 28.62
C ASP A 154 20.19 -28.68 27.22
#